data_AF-A0A3P1SP89-F1
#
_entry.id   AF-A0A3P1SP89-F1
#
_cell.length_a   1.000
_cell.length_b   1.000
_cell.length_c   1.000
_cell.angle_alpha   90.00
_cell.angle_beta   90.00
_cell.angle_gamma   90.00
#
_symmetry.space_group_name_H-M   'P 1'
#
loop_
_entity.id
_entity.type
_entity.pdbx_description
1 polymer ?
#
loop_
_entity_poly.entity_id
_entity_poly.type
_entity_poly.pdbx_seq_one_letter_code
_entity_poly.pdbx_strand_id
1 'polypeptide(L)'
;MMEKSELDILTEKFFNGETTDEEELRLHEAMKSVQPSTFLSAQPPVPDGLEQRLSRQIDQWNIIEKKTERSTRTVVMRRVIGVAASIALVAGVGFMALQKPDAAQFANEEETFNDPEAASMKAEKALAKFSHSINKGLEIMDNATNKKTKKRNK
;
A
#
# COMPACT_ATOMS: atom_id res chain seq x y z
N MET A 1 6.71 36.87 48.67
CA MET A 1 7.38 35.55 48.77
C MET A 1 6.41 34.62 49.46
N MET A 2 6.24 33.40 48.94
CA MET A 2 5.33 32.42 49.53
C MET A 2 5.90 31.91 50.85
N GLU A 3 5.06 31.72 51.87
CA GLU A 3 5.49 31.19 53.16
C GLU A 3 5.85 29.70 53.04
N LYS A 4 6.86 29.26 53.79
CA LYS A 4 7.38 27.88 53.67
C LYS A 4 6.32 26.82 53.99
N SER A 5 5.47 27.09 54.98
CA SER A 5 4.35 26.22 55.35
C SER A 5 3.28 26.12 54.26
N GLU A 6 3.00 27.22 53.57
CA GLU A 6 2.05 27.28 52.46
C GLU A 6 2.58 26.48 51.25
N LEU A 7 3.89 26.56 51.00
CA LEU A 7 4.56 25.81 49.94
C LEU A 7 4.53 24.30 50.22
N ASP A 8 4.77 23.88 51.46
CA ASP A 8 4.71 22.46 51.84
C ASP A 8 3.29 21.89 51.65
N ILE A 9 2.25 22.63 52.09
CA ILE A 9 0.84 22.24 51.91
C ILE A 9 0.48 22.16 50.42
N LEU A 10 0.89 23.14 49.62
CA LEU A 10 0.59 23.15 48.19
C LEU A 10 1.32 22.05 47.42
N THR A 11 2.53 21.72 47.84
CA THR A 11 3.31 20.60 47.30
C THR A 11 2.63 19.26 47.60
N GLU A 12 2.13 19.07 48.83
CA GLU A 12 1.37 17.87 49.20
C GLU A 12 0.09 17.73 48.37
N LYS A 13 -0.68 18.81 48.22
CA LYS A 13 -1.86 18.84 47.36
C LYS A 13 -1.55 18.53 45.89
N PHE A 14 -0.42 19.03 45.38
CA PHE A 14 0.03 18.79 44.01
C PHE A 14 0.35 17.30 43.79
N PHE A 15 1.05 16.66 44.73
CA PHE A 15 1.30 15.22 44.67
C PHE A 15 0.03 14.37 44.80
N ASN A 16 -0.99 14.87 45.51
CA ASN A 16 -2.30 14.24 45.61
C ASN A 16 -3.23 14.51 44.41
N GLY A 17 -2.86 15.42 43.49
CA GLY A 17 -3.67 15.79 42.32
C GLY A 17 -4.91 16.63 42.65
N GLU A 18 -4.89 17.36 43.76
CA GLU A 18 -6.02 18.18 44.25
C GLU A 18 -5.85 19.68 43.94
N THR A 19 -4.82 20.05 43.17
CA THR A 19 -4.50 21.44 42.85
C THR A 19 -5.36 22.02 41.73
N THR A 20 -5.62 23.32 41.82
CA THR A 20 -6.24 24.10 40.75
C THR A 20 -5.18 24.78 39.87
N ASP A 21 -5.53 25.14 38.63
CA ASP A 21 -4.60 25.75 37.66
C ASP A 21 -3.87 27.00 38.21
N GLU A 22 -4.55 27.83 39.01
CA GLU A 22 -3.96 29.03 39.62
C GLU A 22 -2.94 28.68 40.70
N GLU A 23 -3.19 27.62 41.48
CA GLU A 23 -2.28 27.12 42.51
C GLU A 23 -1.04 26.50 41.86
N GLU A 24 -1.20 25.74 40.77
CA GLU A 24 -0.06 25.16 40.02
C GLU A 24 0.84 26.24 39.41
N LEU A 25 0.26 27.34 38.90
CA LEU A 25 1.01 28.49 38.41
C LEU A 25 1.90 29.11 39.51
N ARG A 26 1.35 29.28 40.72
CA ARG A 26 2.10 29.80 41.88
C ARG A 26 3.16 28.83 42.35
N LEU A 27 2.84 27.53 42.40
CA LEU A 27 3.78 26.48 42.79
C LEU A 27 4.95 26.40 41.79
N HIS A 28 4.67 26.48 40.50
CA HIS A 28 5.67 26.48 39.44
C HIS A 28 6.59 27.70 39.53
N GLU A 29 6.04 28.90 39.80
CA GLU A 29 6.86 30.10 39.99
C GLU A 29 7.77 29.98 41.23
N ALA A 30 7.26 29.42 42.33
CA ALA A 30 8.06 29.16 43.52
C ALA A 30 9.15 28.10 43.28
N MET A 31 8.83 27.00 42.58
CA MET A 31 9.75 25.89 42.29
C MET A 31 10.90 26.27 41.35
N LYS A 32 10.77 27.30 40.50
CA LYS A 32 11.91 27.80 39.69
C LYS A 32 13.13 28.19 40.51
N SER A 33 12.92 28.59 41.76
CA SER A 33 13.99 28.99 42.68
C SER A 33 14.54 27.84 43.54
N VAL A 34 13.87 26.67 43.52
CA VAL A 34 14.21 25.52 44.35
C VAL A 34 15.13 24.57 43.59
N GLN A 35 16.25 24.19 44.20
CA GLN A 35 17.16 23.22 43.62
C GLN A 35 16.49 21.83 43.53
N PRO A 36 16.62 21.11 42.40
CA PRO A 36 15.97 19.81 42.20
C PRO A 36 16.43 18.74 43.20
N SER A 37 17.61 18.90 43.80
CA SER A 37 18.14 17.99 44.82
C SER A 37 17.30 17.88 46.08
N THR A 38 16.41 18.85 46.34
CA THR A 38 15.56 18.88 47.55
C THR A 38 14.48 17.78 47.52
N PHE A 39 14.07 17.33 46.34
CA PHE A 39 12.97 16.37 46.16
C PHE A 39 13.42 14.96 45.75
N LEU A 40 14.70 14.77 45.39
CA LEU A 40 15.23 13.51 44.89
C LEU A 40 15.68 12.52 45.99
N SER A 41 15.38 12.80 47.26
CA SER A 41 15.96 12.05 48.40
C SER A 41 15.51 10.58 48.51
N ALA A 42 14.46 10.17 47.79
CA ALA A 42 13.99 8.79 47.79
C ALA A 42 13.59 8.37 46.38
N GLN A 43 14.58 8.03 45.54
CA GLN A 43 14.29 7.32 44.29
C GLN A 43 13.84 5.89 44.68
N PRO A 44 12.56 5.51 44.47
CA PRO A 44 12.14 4.15 44.74
C PRO A 44 12.95 3.18 43.86
N PRO A 45 13.23 1.96 44.33
CA PRO A 45 13.95 0.98 43.53
C PRO A 45 13.20 0.77 42.21
N VAL A 46 13.91 0.96 41.10
CA VAL A 46 13.35 0.74 39.77
C VAL A 46 13.03 -0.74 39.62
N PRO A 47 11.77 -1.11 39.33
CA PRO A 47 11.41 -2.51 39.18
C PRO A 47 12.11 -3.13 37.96
N ASP A 48 12.55 -4.38 38.12
CA ASP A 48 13.27 -5.12 37.07
C ASP A 48 12.48 -5.14 35.76
N GLY A 49 13.18 -4.80 34.66
CA GLY A 49 12.61 -4.81 33.31
C GLY A 49 11.75 -3.60 32.95
N LEU A 50 11.62 -2.57 33.82
CA LEU A 50 10.93 -1.32 33.48
C LEU A 50 11.55 -0.66 32.24
N GLU A 51 12.88 -0.52 32.21
CA GLU A 51 13.60 0.08 31.08
C GLU A 51 13.38 -0.69 29.79
N GLN A 52 13.41 -2.02 29.85
CA GLN A 52 13.20 -2.88 28.69
C GLN A 52 11.76 -2.76 28.16
N ARG A 53 10.76 -2.68 29.05
CA ARG A 53 9.36 -2.45 28.68
C ARG A 53 9.18 -1.07 28.03
N LEU A 54 9.82 -0.05 28.59
CA LEU A 54 9.75 1.32 28.09
C LEU A 54 10.39 1.44 26.70
N SER A 55 11.60 0.88 26.52
CA SER A 55 12.26 0.81 25.21
C SER A 55 11.40 0.10 24.19
N ARG A 56 10.80 -1.05 24.55
CA ARG A 56 9.93 -1.80 23.64
C ARG A 56 8.68 -1.01 23.24
N GLN A 57 8.09 -0.25 24.17
CA GLN A 57 6.96 0.62 23.84
C GLN A 57 7.41 1.72 22.88
N ILE A 58 8.49 2.44 23.18
CA ILE A 58 9.03 3.50 22.30
C ILE A 58 9.27 2.98 20.87
N ASP A 59 9.89 1.80 20.75
CA ASP A 59 10.14 1.16 19.45
C ASP A 59 8.83 0.80 18.72
N GLN A 60 7.81 0.33 19.43
CA GLN A 60 6.49 0.04 18.85
C GLN A 60 5.82 1.31 18.31
N TRP A 61 5.86 2.41 19.05
CA TRP A 61 5.31 3.69 18.60
C TRP A 61 6.01 4.18 17.32
N ASN A 62 7.34 4.11 17.27
CA ASN A 62 8.13 4.44 16.07
C ASN A 62 7.77 3.55 14.85
N ILE A 63 7.47 2.28 15.07
CA ILE A 63 7.07 1.36 13.99
C ILE A 63 5.67 1.69 13.47
N ILE A 64 4.73 2.01 14.36
CA ILE A 64 3.35 2.34 14.00
C ILE A 64 3.29 3.65 13.21
N GLU A 65 4.03 4.67 13.64
CA GLU A 65 4.13 5.95 12.94
C GLU A 65 4.66 5.76 11.51
N LYS A 66 5.81 5.08 11.37
CA LYS A 66 6.43 4.80 10.05
C LYS A 66 5.55 3.94 9.14
N LYS A 67 4.81 2.97 9.68
CA LYS A 67 3.87 2.15 8.88
C LYS A 67 2.67 2.98 8.42
N THR A 68 2.15 3.85 9.29
CA THR A 68 0.99 4.68 8.99
C THR A 68 1.30 5.68 7.88
N GLU A 69 2.45 6.37 7.95
CA GLU A 69 2.88 7.31 6.90
C GLU A 69 3.04 6.64 5.52
N ARG A 70 3.62 5.44 5.47
CA ARG A 70 3.77 4.70 4.21
C ARG A 70 2.41 4.29 3.64
N SER A 71 1.51 3.83 4.48
CA SER A 71 0.16 3.43 4.07
C SER A 71 -0.64 4.62 3.55
N THR A 72 -0.67 5.75 4.26
CA THR A 72 -1.39 6.95 3.83
C THR A 72 -0.86 7.49 2.51
N ARG A 73 0.47 7.51 2.31
CA ARG A 73 1.08 7.93 1.04
C ARG A 73 0.63 7.07 -0.15
N THR A 74 0.56 5.75 0.02
CA THR A 74 0.09 4.85 -1.06
C THR A 74 -1.39 5.03 -1.38
N VAL A 75 -2.23 5.26 -0.36
CA VAL A 75 -3.67 5.48 -0.53
C VAL A 75 -3.94 6.80 -1.25
N VAL A 76 -3.25 7.88 -0.86
CA VAL A 76 -3.36 9.19 -1.50
C VAL A 76 -2.89 9.11 -2.95
N MET A 77 -1.75 8.47 -3.22
CA MET A 77 -1.22 8.34 -4.56
C MET A 77 -2.17 7.56 -5.49
N ARG A 78 -2.80 6.50 -4.99
CA ARG A 78 -3.80 5.73 -5.75
C ARG A 78 -5.06 6.55 -6.08
N ARG A 79 -5.49 7.44 -5.18
CA ARG A 79 -6.61 8.37 -5.45
C ARG A 79 -6.25 9.45 -6.46
N VAL A 80 -5.04 10.01 -6.38
CA VAL A 80 -4.57 11.05 -7.32
C VAL A 80 -4.42 10.47 -8.73
N ILE A 81 -3.92 9.24 -8.87
CA ILE A 81 -3.83 8.55 -10.17
C ILE A 81 -5.22 8.37 -10.80
N GLY A 82 -6.23 8.02 -10.01
CA GLY A 82 -7.61 7.89 -10.50
C GLY A 82 -8.19 9.20 -11.04
N VAL A 83 -7.96 10.31 -10.33
CA VAL A 83 -8.39 11.65 -10.77
C VAL A 83 -7.61 12.13 -12.00
N ALA A 84 -6.30 11.90 -12.03
CA ALA A 84 -5.48 12.24 -13.19
C ALA A 84 -5.90 11.45 -14.44
N ALA A 85 -6.23 10.16 -14.29
CA ALA A 85 -6.69 9.32 -15.39
C ALA A 85 -8.04 9.78 -15.97
N SER A 86 -8.99 10.20 -15.13
CA SER A 86 -10.27 10.73 -15.62
C SER A 86 -10.10 12.05 -16.35
N ILE A 87 -9.26 12.95 -15.84
CA ILE A 87 -8.92 14.21 -16.52
C ILE A 87 -8.21 13.92 -17.86
N ALA A 88 -7.27 12.97 -17.88
CA ALA A 88 -6.55 12.58 -19.09
C ALA A 88 -7.47 11.95 -20.14
N LEU A 89 -8.48 11.16 -19.73
CA LEU A 89 -9.49 10.62 -20.64
C LEU A 89 -10.36 11.72 -21.25
N VAL A 90 -10.84 12.65 -20.43
CA VAL A 90 -11.64 13.79 -20.92
C VAL A 90 -10.81 14.67 -21.85
N ALA A 91 -9.56 14.96 -21.49
CA ALA A 91 -8.64 15.72 -22.33
C ALA A 91 -8.29 14.99 -23.62
N GLY A 92 -8.08 13.67 -23.57
CA GLY A 92 -7.76 12.84 -24.73
C GLY A 92 -8.92 12.74 -25.71
N VAL A 93 -10.14 12.48 -25.23
CA VAL A 93 -11.35 12.47 -26.07
C VAL A 93 -11.66 13.86 -26.61
N GLY A 94 -11.54 14.90 -25.77
CA GLY A 94 -11.73 16.28 -26.20
C GLY A 94 -10.73 16.70 -27.28
N PHE A 95 -9.46 16.31 -27.15
CA PHE A 95 -8.41 16.57 -28.13
C PHE A 95 -8.64 15.78 -29.44
N MET A 96 -9.03 14.50 -29.36
CA MET A 96 -9.43 13.71 -30.54
C MET A 96 -10.69 14.24 -31.22
N ALA A 97 -11.65 14.80 -30.49
CA ALA A 97 -12.85 15.39 -31.09
C ALA A 97 -12.55 16.73 -31.79
N LEU A 98 -11.58 17.51 -31.27
CA LEU A 98 -11.09 18.75 -31.90
C LEU A 98 -10.23 18.45 -33.13
N GLN A 99 -9.43 17.40 -33.07
CA GLN A 99 -8.73 16.85 -34.23
C GLN A 99 -9.71 16.03 -35.05
N LYS A 100 -10.55 16.66 -35.89
CA LYS A 100 -11.45 15.97 -36.81
C LYS A 100 -10.74 14.76 -37.43
N PRO A 101 -10.99 13.51 -36.98
CA PRO A 101 -10.49 12.38 -37.71
C PRO A 101 -11.33 12.37 -38.98
N ASP A 102 -10.67 12.25 -40.13
CA ASP A 102 -11.36 12.02 -41.37
C ASP A 102 -12.21 10.75 -41.17
N ALA A 103 -13.52 10.92 -40.93
CA ALA A 103 -14.42 9.85 -40.50
C ALA A 103 -14.50 8.70 -41.53
N ALA A 104 -13.91 8.91 -42.71
CA ALA A 104 -13.69 7.93 -43.74
C ALA A 104 -12.68 6.83 -43.35
N GLN A 105 -11.78 7.02 -42.37
CA GLN A 105 -10.74 6.01 -42.08
C GLN A 105 -11.24 4.83 -41.24
N PHE A 106 -12.25 5.03 -40.38
CA PHE A 106 -12.82 3.97 -39.54
C PHE A 106 -14.05 3.28 -40.16
N ALA A 107 -14.60 3.84 -41.25
CA ALA A 107 -15.73 3.25 -41.97
C ALA A 107 -15.31 2.15 -42.97
N ASN A 108 -14.00 1.99 -43.22
CA ASN A 108 -13.46 0.93 -44.06
C ASN A 108 -13.04 -0.26 -43.21
N GLU A 109 -13.99 -0.89 -42.51
CA GLU A 109 -13.88 -2.33 -42.23
C GLU A 109 -14.03 -3.04 -43.57
N GLU A 110 -12.95 -3.05 -44.35
CA GLU A 110 -12.90 -3.69 -45.66
C GLU A 110 -13.02 -5.20 -45.42
N GLU A 111 -14.20 -5.76 -45.72
CA GLU A 111 -14.45 -7.19 -45.63
C GLU A 111 -13.31 -7.93 -46.35
N THR A 112 -12.53 -8.73 -45.61
CA THR A 112 -11.27 -9.33 -46.11
C THR A 112 -11.44 -10.19 -47.37
N PHE A 113 -12.69 -10.57 -47.69
CA PHE A 113 -13.06 -11.17 -48.97
C PHE A 113 -14.36 -10.54 -49.49
N ASN A 114 -14.29 -9.93 -50.69
CA ASN A 114 -15.45 -9.38 -51.39
C ASN A 114 -16.34 -10.46 -52.05
N ASP A 115 -15.92 -11.73 -52.00
CA ASP A 115 -16.59 -12.86 -52.63
C ASP A 115 -16.79 -13.99 -51.61
N PRO A 116 -18.05 -14.36 -51.27
CA PRO A 116 -18.33 -15.40 -50.29
C PRO A 116 -17.84 -16.79 -50.70
N GLU A 117 -17.73 -17.07 -52.01
CA GLU A 117 -17.23 -18.36 -52.51
C GLU A 117 -15.71 -18.48 -52.35
N ALA A 118 -14.97 -17.39 -52.58
CA ALA A 118 -13.53 -17.36 -52.33
C ALA A 118 -13.18 -17.52 -50.84
N ALA A 119 -14.01 -16.96 -49.94
CA ALA A 119 -13.83 -17.07 -48.50
C ALA A 119 -14.02 -18.51 -48.01
N SER A 120 -15.07 -19.21 -48.50
CA SER A 120 -15.35 -20.59 -48.12
C SER A 120 -14.24 -21.53 -48.59
N MET A 121 -13.79 -21.40 -49.84
CA MET A 121 -12.70 -22.21 -50.38
C MET A 121 -11.39 -22.04 -49.59
N LYS A 122 -11.11 -20.80 -49.14
CA LYS A 122 -9.94 -20.51 -48.33
C LYS A 122 -10.06 -21.06 -46.90
N ALA A 123 -11.26 -21.02 -46.33
CA ALA A 123 -11.56 -21.65 -45.04
C ALA A 123 -11.41 -23.18 -45.11
N GLU A 124 -11.95 -23.83 -46.14
CA GLU A 124 -11.79 -25.27 -46.37
C GLU A 124 -10.31 -25.65 -46.52
N LYS A 125 -9.55 -24.86 -47.28
CA LYS A 125 -8.10 -25.05 -47.42
C LYS A 125 -7.36 -24.90 -46.09
N ALA A 126 -7.78 -23.97 -45.24
CA ALA A 126 -7.20 -23.79 -43.91
C ALA A 126 -7.54 -24.98 -43.00
N LEU A 127 -8.78 -25.45 -43.00
CA LEU A 127 -9.22 -26.62 -42.25
C LEU A 127 -8.51 -27.90 -42.70
N ALA A 128 -8.32 -28.10 -44.00
CA ALA A 128 -7.58 -29.24 -44.53
C ALA A 128 -6.11 -29.23 -44.06
N LYS A 129 -5.45 -28.07 -44.09
CA LYS A 129 -4.07 -27.91 -43.57
C LYS A 129 -3.99 -28.19 -42.07
N PHE A 130 -4.98 -27.74 -41.31
CA PHE A 130 -5.07 -27.96 -39.87
C PHE A 130 -5.28 -29.46 -39.55
N SER A 131 -6.18 -30.12 -40.27
CA SER A 131 -6.38 -31.57 -40.14
C SER A 131 -5.10 -32.36 -40.43
N HIS A 132 -4.39 -31.99 -41.50
CA HIS A 132 -3.13 -32.62 -41.85
C HIS A 132 -2.04 -32.44 -40.77
N SER A 133 -1.95 -31.24 -40.15
CA SER A 133 -0.97 -31.01 -39.09
C SER A 133 -1.29 -31.80 -37.81
N ILE A 134 -2.57 -31.98 -37.47
CA ILE A 134 -3.00 -32.85 -36.36
C ILE A 134 -2.63 -34.31 -36.62
N ASN A 135 -2.96 -34.85 -37.81
CA ASN A 135 -2.66 -36.24 -38.14
C ASN A 135 -1.15 -36.54 -38.06
N LYS A 136 -0.33 -35.61 -38.56
CA LYS A 136 1.12 -35.71 -38.44
C LYS A 136 1.59 -35.65 -36.98
N GLY A 137 0.97 -34.79 -36.16
CA GLY A 137 1.25 -34.70 -34.72
C GLY A 137 0.93 -36.01 -33.98
N LEU A 138 -0.21 -36.63 -34.31
CA LEU A 138 -0.64 -37.91 -33.75
C LEU A 138 0.34 -39.04 -34.11
N GLU A 139 0.75 -39.13 -35.38
CA GLU A 139 1.72 -40.13 -35.85
C GLU A 139 3.07 -40.01 -35.13
N ILE A 140 3.55 -38.79 -34.89
CA ILE A 140 4.78 -38.56 -34.12
C ILE A 140 4.63 -39.06 -32.68
N MET A 141 3.48 -38.80 -32.05
CA MET A 141 3.19 -39.26 -30.69
C MET A 141 3.12 -40.79 -30.62
N ASP A 142 2.41 -41.44 -31.53
CA ASP A 142 2.27 -42.91 -31.59
C ASP A 142 3.62 -43.60 -31.83
N ASN A 143 4.45 -43.04 -32.72
CA ASN A 143 5.80 -43.55 -32.92
C ASN A 143 6.69 -43.38 -31.67
N ALA A 144 6.55 -42.26 -30.94
CA ALA A 144 7.29 -42.02 -29.71
C ALA A 144 6.84 -42.94 -28.56
N THR A 145 5.54 -43.20 -28.41
CA THR A 145 4.98 -44.10 -27.39
C THR A 145 5.35 -45.55 -27.68
N ASN A 146 5.19 -46.02 -28.92
CA ASN A 146 5.57 -47.38 -29.33
C ASN A 146 7.09 -47.63 -29.24
N LYS A 147 7.92 -46.62 -29.53
CA LYS A 147 9.38 -46.71 -29.33
C LYS A 147 9.74 -46.79 -27.84
N LYS A 148 9.01 -46.11 -26.96
CA LYS A 148 9.22 -46.17 -25.50
C LYS A 148 8.77 -47.50 -24.90
N THR A 149 7.67 -48.09 -25.37
CA THR A 149 7.21 -49.42 -24.90
C THR A 149 8.14 -50.54 -25.38
N LYS A 150 8.66 -50.48 -26.61
CA LYS A 150 9.63 -51.46 -27.12
C LYS A 150 11.01 -51.39 -26.43
N LYS A 151 11.41 -50.20 -25.92
CA LYS A 151 12.64 -50.02 -25.12
C LYS A 151 12.52 -50.51 -23.67
N ARG A 152 11.31 -50.67 -23.14
CA ARG A 152 11.04 -51.14 -21.77
C ARG A 152 10.98 -52.66 -21.64
N ASN A 153 10.76 -53.38 -22.75
CA ASN A 153 10.64 -54.84 -22.79
C ASN A 153 11.91 -55.53 -23.32
N LYS A 154 13.09 -54.91 -23.20
CA LYS A 154 14.39 -55.48 -23.57
C LYS A 154 15.37 -55.33 -22.41
#